data_AF-A0A352B3Y3-F1
#
_entry.id   AF-A0A352B3Y3-F1
#
_cell.length_a   1.000
_cell.length_b   1.000
_cell.length_c   1.000
_cell.angle_alpha   90.00
_cell.angle_beta   90.00
_cell.angle_gamma   90.00
#
_symmetry.space_group_name_H-M   'P 1'
#
loop_
_entity.id
_entity.type
_entity.pdbx_description
1 polymer ?
#
loop_
_entity_poly.entity_id
_entity_poly.type
_entity_poly.pdbx_seq_one_letter_code
_entity_poly.pdbx_strand_id
1 'polypeptide(L)'
;AMVAGMAPGSVIVDLAAERGGNCTLTVPGEEVERHGVRIVGYTDLPSRLAVHASQMWSRNMLNLLKHLTHDGAFKFDLHDEITRG
;
A
#
# COMPACT_ATOMS: atom_id res chain seq x y z
N ALA A 1 -9.69 0.08 -25.82
CA ALA A 1 -9.30 -1.24 -26.35
C ALA A 1 -8.74 -2.18 -25.29
N MET A 2 -7.86 -1.74 -24.38
CA MET A 2 -7.20 -2.65 -23.42
C MET A 2 -8.16 -3.42 -22.49
N VAL A 3 -8.95 -2.74 -21.65
CA VAL A 3 -9.86 -3.45 -20.71
C VAL A 3 -11.02 -4.13 -21.45
N ALA A 4 -11.61 -3.47 -22.44
CA ALA A 4 -12.74 -4.00 -23.20
C ALA A 4 -12.41 -5.25 -24.05
N GLY A 5 -11.12 -5.55 -24.27
CA GLY A 5 -10.67 -6.75 -24.98
C GLY A 5 -10.36 -7.95 -24.08
N MET A 6 -10.46 -7.79 -22.75
CA MET A 6 -10.23 -8.89 -21.81
C MET A 6 -11.41 -9.85 -21.80
N ALA A 7 -11.16 -11.11 -21.42
CA ALA A 7 -12.22 -12.11 -21.28
C ALA A 7 -13.22 -11.70 -20.18
N PRO A 8 -14.53 -11.87 -20.38
CA PRO A 8 -15.53 -11.64 -19.33
C PRO A 8 -15.22 -12.45 -18.07
N GLY A 9 -15.39 -11.82 -16.90
CA GLY A 9 -15.02 -12.38 -15.59
C GLY A 9 -13.57 -12.13 -15.18
N SER A 10 -12.75 -11.52 -16.04
CA SER A 10 -11.40 -11.10 -15.65
C SER A 10 -11.44 -10.08 -14.51
N VAL A 11 -10.35 -10.02 -13.73
CA VAL A 11 -10.20 -9.09 -12.61
C VAL A 11 -8.90 -8.29 -12.73
N ILE A 12 -8.99 -6.98 -12.56
CA ILE A 12 -7.86 -6.07 -12.40
C ILE A 12 -7.83 -5.64 -10.92
N VAL A 13 -6.66 -5.73 -10.28
CA VAL A 13 -6.43 -5.16 -8.95
C VAL A 13 -5.39 -4.06 -9.09
N ASP A 14 -5.81 -2.81 -8.90
CA ASP A 14 -4.97 -1.65 -9.10
C ASP A 14 -4.45 -1.10 -7.77
N LEU A 15 -3.23 -1.51 -7.41
CA LEU A 15 -2.58 -1.08 -6.17
C LEU A 15 -2.19 0.41 -6.16
N ALA A 16 -2.25 1.09 -7.32
CA ALA A 16 -1.92 2.51 -7.45
C ALA A 16 -3.17 3.40 -7.45
N ALA A 17 -4.34 2.86 -7.11
CA ALA A 17 -5.61 3.59 -7.15
C ALA A 17 -5.59 4.93 -6.39
N GLU A 18 -4.85 5.02 -5.27
CA GLU A 18 -4.73 6.25 -4.49
C GLU A 18 -4.02 7.40 -5.25
N ARG A 19 -3.16 7.08 -6.24
CA ARG A 19 -2.31 8.05 -6.98
C ARG A 19 -2.78 8.27 -8.41
N GLY A 20 -4.08 8.05 -8.66
CA GLY A 20 -4.70 8.18 -9.99
C GLY A 20 -4.88 6.85 -10.74
N GLY A 21 -4.33 5.74 -10.23
CA GLY A 21 -4.52 4.40 -10.80
C GLY A 21 -3.66 4.11 -12.03
N ASN A 22 -3.20 2.86 -12.15
CA ASN A 22 -2.56 2.36 -13.38
C ASN A 22 -3.59 2.08 -14.49
N CYS A 23 -4.81 1.72 -14.10
CA CYS A 23 -5.90 1.49 -15.04
C CYS A 23 -6.78 2.74 -15.12
N THR A 24 -6.94 3.28 -16.34
CA THR A 24 -7.73 4.50 -16.59
C THR A 24 -9.19 4.39 -16.16
N LEU A 25 -9.70 3.16 -15.99
CA LEU A 25 -11.07 2.88 -15.55
C LEU A 25 -11.17 2.60 -14.04
N THR A 26 -10.07 2.67 -13.29
CA THR A 26 -10.05 2.55 -11.83
C THR A 26 -10.80 3.72 -11.21
N VAL A 27 -11.68 3.40 -10.25
CA VAL A 27 -12.31 4.40 -9.36
C VAL A 27 -11.68 4.21 -7.97
N PRO A 28 -10.92 5.19 -7.46
CA PRO A 28 -10.25 5.05 -6.17
C PRO A 28 -11.24 4.79 -5.04
N GLY A 29 -10.97 3.77 -4.23
CA GLY A 29 -11.80 3.35 -3.10
C GLY A 29 -12.92 2.37 -3.45
N GLU A 30 -13.12 2.06 -4.73
CA GLU A 30 -14.28 1.26 -5.19
C GLU A 30 -13.87 0.01 -5.97
N GLU A 31 -14.78 -0.97 -5.99
CA GLU A 31 -14.75 -2.10 -6.92
C GLU A 31 -15.88 -1.90 -7.93
N VAL A 32 -15.52 -1.83 -9.21
CA VAL A 32 -16.46 -1.55 -10.29
C VAL A 32 -16.35 -2.58 -11.42
N GLU A 33 -17.43 -2.82 -12.13
CA GLU A 33 -17.40 -3.65 -13.35
C GLU A 33 -17.47 -2.77 -14.60
N ARG A 34 -16.61 -3.02 -15.59
CA ARG A 34 -16.60 -2.36 -16.89
C ARG A 34 -16.32 -3.40 -17.98
N HIS A 35 -17.18 -3.46 -18.99
CA HIS A 35 -17.03 -4.38 -20.12
C HIS A 35 -16.87 -5.87 -19.70
N GLY A 36 -17.56 -6.29 -18.63
CA GLY A 36 -17.45 -7.65 -18.08
C GLY A 36 -16.15 -7.93 -17.32
N VAL A 37 -15.33 -6.91 -17.07
CA VAL A 37 -14.10 -6.99 -16.25
C VAL A 37 -14.33 -6.26 -14.94
N ARG A 38 -13.97 -6.92 -13.84
CA ARG A 38 -14.06 -6.34 -12.49
C ARG A 38 -12.76 -5.63 -12.15
N ILE A 39 -12.84 -4.39 -11.69
CA ILE A 39 -11.70 -3.52 -11.42
C ILE A 39 -11.76 -3.13 -9.96
N VAL A 40 -10.77 -3.59 -9.18
CA VAL A 40 -10.64 -3.34 -7.76
C VAL A 40 -9.67 -2.19 -7.55
N GLY A 41 -10.19 -1.06 -7.07
CA GLY A 41 -9.45 0.18 -6.80
C GLY A 41 -9.38 0.55 -5.33
N TYR A 42 -9.54 -0.40 -4.41
CA TYR A 42 -9.48 -0.13 -2.96
C TYR A 42 -8.13 0.50 -2.57
N THR A 43 -8.19 1.61 -1.83
CA THR A 43 -7.01 2.35 -1.35
C THR A 43 -6.59 1.95 0.07
N ASP A 44 -7.34 1.05 0.70
CA ASP A 44 -7.20 0.65 2.11
C ASP A 44 -6.84 -0.84 2.26
N LEU A 45 -6.19 -1.43 1.26
CA LEU A 45 -5.86 -2.86 1.24
C LEU A 45 -5.15 -3.36 2.53
N PRO A 46 -4.20 -2.63 3.14
CA PRO A 46 -3.61 -3.05 4.41
C PRO A 46 -4.64 -3.16 5.55
N SER A 47 -5.63 -2.25 5.59
CA SER A 47 -6.70 -2.28 6.59
C SER A 47 -7.60 -3.51 6.48
N ARG A 48 -7.72 -4.09 5.28
CA ARG A 48 -8.48 -5.32 5.03
C ARG A 48 -7.75 -6.58 5.55
N LEU A 49 -6.48 -6.44 5.93
CA LEU A 49 -5.71 -7.45 6.67
C LEU A 49 -5.12 -6.84 7.96
N ALA A 50 -5.96 -6.08 8.68
CA ALA A 50 -5.56 -5.19 9.79
C ALA A 50 -4.61 -5.83 10.81
N VAL A 51 -4.87 -7.07 11.23
CA VAL A 51 -4.05 -7.75 12.26
C VAL A 51 -2.60 -7.92 11.80
N HIS A 52 -2.39 -8.47 10.61
CA HIS A 52 -1.04 -8.71 10.09
C HIS A 52 -0.36 -7.41 9.67
N ALA A 53 -1.09 -6.48 9.06
CA ALA A 53 -0.57 -5.16 8.73
C ALA A 53 -0.07 -4.43 9.99
N SER A 54 -0.85 -4.45 11.07
CA SER A 54 -0.49 -3.84 12.35
C SER A 54 0.73 -4.50 13.00
N GLN A 55 0.83 -5.84 12.94
CA GLN A 55 1.99 -6.57 13.45
C GLN A 55 3.28 -6.22 12.69
N MET A 56 3.23 -6.19 11.36
CA MET A 56 4.37 -5.81 10.53
C MET A 56 4.78 -4.36 10.77
N TRP A 57 3.81 -3.45 10.81
CA TRP A 57 4.05 -2.03 11.10
C TRP A 57 4.69 -1.82 12.47
N SER A 58 4.15 -2.45 13.52
CA SER A 58 4.66 -2.35 14.89
C SER A 58 6.10 -2.86 15.00
N ARG A 59 6.44 -3.93 14.27
CA ARG A 59 7.82 -4.45 14.24
C ARG A 59 8.78 -3.49 13.55
N ASN A 60 8.38 -2.84 12.46
CA ASN A 60 9.19 -1.81 11.81
C ASN A 60 9.42 -0.61 12.72
N MET A 61 8.37 -0.13 13.40
CA MET A 61 8.49 0.95 14.39
C MET A 61 9.39 0.58 15.56
N LEU A 62 9.27 -0.64 16.10
CA LEU A 62 10.16 -1.12 17.16
C LEU A 62 11.63 -1.14 16.70
N ASN A 63 11.89 -1.61 15.48
CA ASN A 63 13.24 -1.64 14.93
C ASN A 63 13.81 -0.24 14.74
N LEU A 64 13.00 0.71 14.25
CA LEU A 64 13.41 2.11 14.14
C LEU A 64 13.70 2.72 15.51
N LEU A 65 12.84 2.49 16.51
CA LEU A 65 13.08 2.99 17.87
C LEU A 65 14.37 2.41 18.46
N LYS A 66 14.65 1.13 18.24
CA LYS A 66 15.92 0.50 18.64
C LYS A 66 17.13 1.10 17.93
N HIS A 67 17.00 1.43 16.65
CA HIS A 67 18.06 2.11 15.89
C HIS A 67 18.37 3.50 16.45
N LEU A 68 17.32 4.24 16.85
CA LEU A 68 17.43 5.61 17.36
C LEU A 68 17.75 5.68 18.87
N THR A 69 17.74 4.56 19.59
CA THR A 69 18.00 4.52 21.04
C THR A 69 19.28 3.80 21.38
N HIS A 70 20.12 4.45 22.17
CA HIS A 70 21.38 3.92 22.67
C HIS A 70 21.46 4.22 24.17
N ASP A 71 21.71 3.20 24.98
CA ASP A 71 21.79 3.31 26.45
C ASP A 71 20.52 3.89 27.11
N GLY A 72 19.35 3.62 26.53
CA GLY A 72 18.07 4.11 27.03
C GLY A 72 17.77 5.57 26.72
N ALA A 73 18.61 6.25 25.96
CA ALA A 73 18.39 7.62 25.47
C ALA A 73 18.30 7.65 23.95
N PHE A 74 17.52 8.59 23.40
CA PHE A 74 17.54 8.85 21.97
C PHE A 74 18.86 9.49 21.56
N LYS A 75 19.51 8.92 20.55
CA LYS A 75 20.71 9.48 19.91
C LYS A 75 20.46 9.52 18.41
N PHE A 76 20.35 10.72 17.87
CA PHE A 76 20.11 10.93 16.44
C PHE A 76 21.44 11.22 15.74
N ASP A 77 21.94 10.25 14.98
CA ASP A 77 23.05 10.46 14.07
C ASP A 77 22.53 10.89 12.69
N LEU A 78 22.60 12.19 12.37
CA LEU A 78 22.12 12.70 11.08
C LEU A 78 23.05 12.35 9.90
N HIS A 79 24.23 11.76 10.15
CA HIS A 79 25.06 11.19 9.10
C HIS A 79 24.56 9.81 8.66
N ASP A 80 23.83 9.10 9.52
CA ASP A 80 23.16 7.85 9.19
C ASP A 80 21.94 8.09 8.29
N GLU A 81 21.82 7.33 7.21
CA GLU A 81 20.81 7.58 6.18
C GLU A 81 19.39 7.27 6.64
N ILE A 82 19.24 6.28 7.53
CA ILE A 82 17.94 5.88 8.08
C ILE A 82 17.42 6.94 9.05
N THR A 83 18.32 7.51 9.86
CA THR A 83 17.99 8.57 10.82
C THR A 83 17.69 9.89 10.12
N ARG A 84 18.32 10.16 8.97
CA ARG A 84 18.13 11.37 8.17
C ARG A 84 16.83 11.36 7.36
N GLY A 85 16.39 10.19 6.86
CA GLY A 85 15.23 10.02 5.97
C GLY A 85 13.90 10.24 6.67
#